data_AF-A2FJ89-F1
#
_entry.id   AF-A2FJ89-F1
#
_cell.length_a   1.000
_cell.length_b   1.000
_cell.length_c   1.000
_cell.angle_alpha   90.00
_cell.angle_beta   90.00
_cell.angle_gamma   90.00
#
_symmetry.space_group_name_H-M   'P 1'
#
loop_
_entity.id
_entity.type
_entity.pdbx_description
1 polymer ?
#
loop_
_entity_poly.entity_id
_entity_poly.type
_entity_poly.pdbx_seq_one_letter_code
_entity_poly.pdbx_strand_id
1 'polypeptide(L)'
;MFAKLPVANQYSSNTIRSYKQKMSQSMRDQEKIIRRVQLNGLKIDFVAAYIDRYFKTHLTYSPLLALAKKITECSSVKLDRLAKRNRSALLCWYAENWDIAQAKIKCFDASLLLFLDSSDSVVSSPEEVRPIINVSQCSPTANNMVDPSDILQLLNDH
;
A
#
# COMPACT_ATOMS: atom_id res chain seq x y z
N MET A 1 -63.53 -0.36 11.90
CA MET A 1 -62.48 -0.79 10.95
C MET A 1 -61.17 -0.16 11.40
N PHE A 2 -60.24 -0.95 11.97
CA PHE A 2 -58.95 -0.45 12.44
C PHE A 2 -57.95 -0.39 11.28
N ALA A 3 -57.44 0.80 10.99
CA ALA A 3 -56.38 1.01 10.02
C ALA A 3 -55.04 0.48 10.57
N LYS A 4 -54.42 -0.46 9.83
CA LYS A 4 -53.05 -0.91 10.06
C LYS A 4 -52.09 0.17 9.59
N LEU A 5 -51.24 0.67 10.49
CA LEU A 5 -50.07 1.49 10.14
C LEU A 5 -48.97 0.60 9.52
N PRO A 6 -48.22 1.08 8.52
CA PRO A 6 -47.12 0.33 7.93
C PRO A 6 -45.90 0.30 8.87
N VAL A 7 -45.28 -0.89 8.91
CA VAL A 7 -44.06 -1.21 9.65
C VAL A 7 -42.87 -0.45 9.07
N ALA A 8 -42.18 0.31 9.92
CA ALA A 8 -40.93 0.98 9.57
C ALA A 8 -39.71 0.08 9.80
N ASN A 9 -38.72 0.29 8.93
CA ASN A 9 -37.29 -0.03 9.03
C ASN A 9 -36.82 -1.48 8.95
N GLN A 10 -35.89 -1.73 8.02
CA GLN A 10 -34.50 -2.09 8.36
C GLN A 10 -33.53 -1.56 7.28
N TYR A 11 -33.07 -0.31 7.40
CA TYR A 11 -31.85 0.11 6.70
C TYR A 11 -30.64 -0.43 7.46
N SER A 12 -29.87 -1.25 6.75
CA SER A 12 -28.69 -1.97 7.23
C SER A 12 -27.61 -1.02 7.80
N SER A 13 -27.52 -0.93 9.13
CA SER A 13 -26.64 -0.04 9.90
C SER A 13 -25.16 -0.50 9.97
N ASN A 14 -24.73 -1.41 9.11
CA ASN A 14 -23.37 -2.00 9.18
C ASN A 14 -22.27 -1.17 8.48
N THR A 15 -22.60 -0.23 7.60
CA THR A 15 -21.61 0.56 6.85
C THR A 15 -21.06 1.77 7.63
N ILE A 16 -21.86 2.36 8.52
CA ILE A 16 -21.52 3.61 9.22
C ILE A 16 -20.48 3.39 10.34
N ARG A 17 -20.47 2.22 10.98
CA ARG A 17 -19.47 1.89 12.03
C ARG A 17 -18.04 1.76 11.47
N SER A 18 -17.89 1.27 10.24
CA SER A 18 -16.57 1.08 9.60
C SER A 18 -15.87 2.41 9.28
N TYR A 19 -16.63 3.44 8.90
CA TYR A 19 -16.08 4.76 8.57
C TYR A 19 -15.46 5.48 9.79
N LYS A 20 -16.13 5.44 10.95
CA LYS A 20 -15.62 6.06 12.18
C LYS A 20 -14.36 5.38 12.73
N GLN A 21 -14.25 4.05 12.60
CA GLN A 21 -13.05 3.30 13.05
C GLN A 21 -11.84 3.50 12.11
N LYS A 22 -12.05 3.64 10.80
CA LYS A 22 -10.95 3.92 9.85
C LYS A 22 -10.31 5.29 10.10
N MET A 23 -11.11 6.28 10.53
CA MET A 23 -10.63 7.61 10.88
C MET A 23 -9.63 7.57 12.04
N SER A 24 -9.88 6.75 13.07
CA SER A 24 -8.98 6.66 14.23
C SER A 24 -7.66 5.97 13.90
N GLN A 25 -7.64 4.94 13.04
CA GLN A 25 -6.38 4.30 12.64
C GLN A 25 -5.53 5.22 11.76
N SER A 26 -6.14 5.88 10.78
CA SER A 26 -5.43 6.80 9.90
C SER A 26 -4.81 7.96 10.69
N MET A 27 -5.56 8.54 11.62
CA MET A 27 -5.05 9.60 12.50
C MET A 27 -3.88 9.13 13.37
N ARG A 28 -3.96 7.93 13.96
CA ARG A 28 -2.85 7.36 14.75
C ARG A 28 -1.60 7.09 13.91
N ASP A 29 -1.78 6.57 12.70
CA ASP A 29 -0.68 6.31 11.77
C ASP A 29 -0.03 7.64 11.33
N GLN A 30 -0.83 8.66 11.02
CA GLN A 30 -0.36 10.00 10.68
C GLN A 30 0.41 10.65 11.85
N GLU A 31 -0.12 10.57 13.07
CA GLU A 31 0.54 11.13 14.25
C GLU A 31 1.90 10.45 14.51
N LYS A 32 1.99 9.12 14.33
CA LYS A 32 3.26 8.40 14.40
C LYS A 32 4.26 8.88 13.36
N ILE A 33 3.82 9.13 12.13
CA ILE A 33 4.69 9.65 11.07
C ILE A 33 5.19 11.04 11.44
N ILE A 34 4.32 11.94 11.90
CA ILE A 34 4.69 13.30 12.33
C ILE A 34 5.75 13.24 13.44
N ARG A 35 5.56 12.38 14.45
CA ARG A 35 6.54 12.20 15.53
C ARG A 35 7.89 11.69 15.00
N ARG A 36 7.90 10.72 14.07
CA ARG A 36 9.15 10.23 13.44
C ARG A 36 9.84 11.33 12.64
N VAL A 37 9.08 12.16 11.92
CA VAL A 37 9.62 13.30 11.17
C VAL A 37 10.28 14.30 12.13
N GLN A 38 9.61 14.64 13.23
CA GLN A 38 10.15 15.54 14.24
C GLN A 38 11.43 15.01 14.90
N LEU A 39 11.48 13.70 15.18
CA LEU A 39 12.65 13.06 15.79
C LEU A 39 13.86 13.02 14.85
N ASN A 40 13.66 12.75 13.57
CA ASN A 40 14.76 12.69 12.60
C ASN A 40 15.17 14.08 12.09
N GLY A 41 14.23 15.04 12.07
CA GLY A 41 14.47 16.42 11.67
C GLY A 41 15.16 16.55 10.31
N LEU A 42 16.21 17.37 10.26
CA LEU A 42 16.99 17.67 9.04
C LEU A 42 17.67 16.44 8.41
N LYS A 43 17.80 15.33 9.15
CA LYS A 43 18.38 14.09 8.61
C LYS A 43 17.55 13.54 7.45
N ILE A 44 16.23 13.73 7.49
CA ILE A 44 15.31 13.30 6.42
C ILE A 44 15.65 14.01 5.11
N ASP A 45 15.80 15.33 5.16
CA ASP A 45 16.08 16.16 3.99
C ASP A 45 17.47 15.87 3.44
N PHE A 46 18.45 15.69 4.33
CA PHE A 46 19.80 15.27 3.95
C PHE A 46 19.79 13.92 3.20
N VAL A 47 19.07 12.93 3.73
CA VAL A 47 18.97 11.60 3.13
C VAL A 47 18.28 11.67 1.77
N ALA A 48 17.16 12.39 1.67
CA ALA A 48 16.45 12.58 0.42
C ALA A 48 17.35 13.23 -0.64
N ALA A 49 18.02 14.34 -0.29
CA ALA A 49 18.93 15.04 -1.19
C ALA A 49 20.15 14.19 -1.57
N TYR A 50 20.68 13.39 -0.64
CA TYR A 50 21.79 12.47 -0.92
C TYR A 50 21.39 11.43 -1.95
N ILE A 51 20.24 10.77 -1.74
CA ILE A 51 19.75 9.72 -2.63
C ILE A 51 19.50 10.31 -4.04
N ASP A 52 18.83 11.45 -4.12
CA ASP A 52 18.56 12.12 -5.39
C ASP A 52 19.87 12.50 -6.11
N ARG A 53 20.86 13.02 -5.38
CA ARG A 53 22.18 13.36 -5.93
C ARG A 53 22.96 12.12 -6.39
N TYR A 54 22.87 11.02 -5.66
CA TYR A 54 23.55 9.78 -5.98
C TYR A 54 23.03 9.19 -7.30
N PHE A 55 21.71 9.16 -7.46
CA PHE A 55 21.05 8.65 -8.67
C PHE A 55 20.91 9.70 -9.78
N LYS A 56 21.31 10.95 -9.52
CA LYS A 56 21.20 12.12 -10.43
C LYS A 56 19.77 12.37 -10.92
N THR A 57 18.77 11.96 -10.14
CA THR A 57 17.36 12.09 -10.46
C THR A 57 16.54 12.16 -9.19
N HIS A 58 15.37 12.81 -9.25
CA HIS A 58 14.45 12.86 -8.12
C HIS A 58 13.69 11.54 -8.00
N LEU A 59 13.98 10.77 -6.95
CA LEU A 59 13.29 9.51 -6.75
C LEU A 59 11.86 9.73 -6.22
N THR A 60 10.89 9.30 -7.02
CA THR A 60 9.49 9.19 -6.62
C THR A 60 9.32 8.03 -5.62
N TYR A 61 8.12 7.88 -5.09
CA TYR A 61 7.86 6.90 -4.03
C TYR A 61 8.15 5.45 -4.45
N SER A 62 7.78 5.05 -5.68
CA SER A 62 7.93 3.68 -6.17
C SER A 62 9.41 3.21 -6.23
N PRO A 63 10.32 3.90 -6.92
CA PRO A 63 11.73 3.50 -6.97
C PRO A 63 12.40 3.57 -5.59
N LEU A 64 12.03 4.54 -4.76
CA LEU A 64 12.52 4.63 -3.39
C LEU A 64 12.08 3.41 -2.55
N LEU A 65 10.83 2.96 -2.71
CA LEU A 65 10.33 1.77 -2.02
C LEU A 65 11.02 0.50 -2.51
N ALA A 66 11.23 0.36 -3.82
CA ALA A 66 11.91 -0.79 -4.39
C ALA A 66 13.39 -0.86 -3.98
N LEU A 67 14.06 0.29 -3.89
CA LEU A 67 15.40 0.38 -3.30
C LEU A 67 15.39 -0.05 -1.82
N ALA A 68 14.43 0.41 -1.03
CA ALA A 68 14.33 0.02 0.38
C ALA A 68 14.13 -1.49 0.53
N LYS A 69 13.28 -2.09 -0.30
CA LYS A 69 13.09 -3.55 -0.36
C LYS A 69 14.41 -4.27 -0.63
N LYS A 70 15.18 -3.83 -1.62
CA LYS A 70 16.50 -4.40 -1.94
C LYS A 70 17.48 -4.29 -0.76
N ILE A 71 17.50 -3.16 -0.06
CA ILE A 71 18.32 -2.98 1.15
C ILE A 71 17.87 -3.97 2.22
N THR A 72 16.56 -4.17 2.42
CA THR A 72 16.04 -5.15 3.39
C THR A 72 16.25 -6.60 3.01
N GLU A 73 16.37 -6.92 1.71
CA GLU A 73 16.77 -8.27 1.25
C GLU A 73 18.24 -8.55 1.58
N CYS A 74 19.10 -7.53 1.50
CA CYS A 74 20.53 -7.64 1.76
C CYS A 74 20.95 -7.32 3.21
N SER A 75 19.99 -7.10 4.11
CA SER A 75 20.23 -6.76 5.52
C SER A 75 19.20 -7.44 6.43
N SER A 76 19.43 -7.43 7.74
CA SER A 76 18.46 -7.95 8.73
C SER A 76 17.39 -6.93 9.11
N VAL A 77 17.41 -5.73 8.53
CA VAL A 77 16.49 -4.64 8.87
C VAL A 77 15.17 -4.83 8.13
N LYS A 78 14.07 -4.83 8.87
CA LYS A 78 12.72 -4.96 8.30
C LYS A 78 12.16 -3.61 7.91
N LEU A 79 11.44 -3.58 6.78
CA LEU A 79 10.68 -2.42 6.35
C LEU A 79 9.32 -2.41 7.04
N ASP A 80 9.03 -1.34 7.78
CA ASP A 80 7.79 -1.21 8.54
C ASP A 80 6.57 -0.97 7.64
N ARG A 81 5.37 -1.28 8.16
CA ARG A 81 4.11 -1.15 7.41
C ARG A 81 3.84 0.28 6.95
N LEU A 82 4.25 1.29 7.72
CA LEU A 82 4.00 2.71 7.38
C LEU A 82 4.94 3.16 6.26
N ALA A 83 6.21 2.78 6.33
CA ALA A 83 7.20 3.03 5.28
C ALA A 83 6.77 2.42 3.93
N LYS A 84 6.13 1.24 3.95
CA LYS A 84 5.56 0.59 2.76
C LYS A 84 4.33 1.30 2.16
N ARG A 85 3.78 2.33 2.80
CA ARG A 85 2.54 3.00 2.37
C ARG A 85 2.66 4.51 2.22
N ASN A 86 3.67 5.13 2.84
CA ASN A 86 3.79 6.57 2.94
C ASN A 86 5.24 7.01 2.69
N ARG A 87 5.44 7.93 1.75
CA ARG A 87 6.78 8.42 1.38
C ARG A 87 7.52 9.08 2.54
N SER A 88 6.84 9.86 3.38
CA SER A 88 7.47 10.51 4.53
C SER A 88 7.92 9.47 5.57
N ALA A 89 7.08 8.46 5.83
CA ALA A 89 7.46 7.34 6.69
C ALA A 89 8.64 6.53 6.11
N LEU A 90 8.70 6.38 4.79
CA LEU A 90 9.79 5.71 4.10
C LEU A 90 11.11 6.48 4.25
N LEU A 91 11.10 7.80 4.08
CA LEU A 91 12.29 8.62 4.32
C LEU A 91 12.71 8.61 5.80
N CYS A 92 11.76 8.59 6.74
CA CYS A 92 12.08 8.38 8.15
C CYS A 92 12.80 7.04 8.37
N TRP A 93 12.33 5.97 7.73
CA TRP A 93 12.99 4.66 7.81
C TRP A 93 14.43 4.69 7.28
N TYR A 94 14.67 5.39 6.17
CA TYR A 94 16.03 5.59 5.67
C TYR A 94 16.90 6.41 6.63
N ALA A 95 16.36 7.47 7.22
CA ALA A 95 17.08 8.30 8.18
C ALA A 95 17.44 7.51 9.45
N GLU A 96 16.52 6.68 9.94
CA GLU A 96 16.75 5.81 11.12
C GLU A 96 17.81 4.75 10.85
N ASN A 97 17.84 4.19 9.64
CA ASN A 97 18.75 3.09 9.25
C ASN A 97 19.87 3.57 8.30
N TRP A 98 20.26 4.84 8.42
CA TRP A 98 21.09 5.49 7.41
C TRP A 98 22.45 4.83 7.18
N ASP A 99 23.11 4.38 8.25
CA ASP A 99 24.44 3.80 8.15
C ASP A 99 24.43 2.52 7.29
N ILE A 100 23.39 1.69 7.45
CA ILE A 100 23.18 0.47 6.69
C ILE A 100 22.74 0.82 5.26
N ALA A 101 21.77 1.72 5.12
CA ALA A 101 21.24 2.12 3.83
C ALA A 101 22.32 2.74 2.94
N GLN A 102 23.12 3.66 3.47
CA GLN A 102 24.18 4.34 2.72
C GLN A 102 25.24 3.36 2.23
N ALA A 103 25.67 2.42 3.08
CA ALA A 103 26.64 1.40 2.71
C ALA A 103 26.13 0.53 1.54
N LYS A 104 24.85 0.14 1.58
CA LYS A 104 24.24 -0.65 0.51
C LYS A 104 24.01 0.16 -0.77
N ILE A 105 23.58 1.42 -0.65
CA ILE A 105 23.38 2.31 -1.80
C ILE A 105 24.68 2.48 -2.59
N LYS A 106 25.82 2.70 -1.91
CA LYS A 106 27.13 2.80 -2.55
C LYS A 106 27.57 1.51 -3.26
N CYS A 107 27.05 0.37 -2.82
CA CYS A 107 27.34 -0.93 -3.41
C CYS A 107 26.46 -1.23 -4.63
N PHE A 108 25.34 -0.51 -4.78
CA PHE A 108 24.45 -0.69 -5.93
C PHE A 108 24.96 0.11 -7.12
N ASP A 109 25.09 -0.59 -8.24
CA ASP A 109 25.45 0.01 -9.51
C ASP A 109 24.27 0.81 -10.10
N ALA A 110 24.58 1.82 -10.90
CA ALA A 110 23.60 2.68 -11.59
C ALA A 110 22.62 1.87 -12.46
N SER A 111 23.05 0.70 -12.94
CA SER A 111 22.22 -0.29 -13.63
C SER A 111 20.97 -0.69 -12.86
N LEU A 112 20.97 -0.58 -11.52
CA LEU A 112 19.83 -0.92 -10.67
C LEU A 112 18.64 0.01 -10.90
N LEU A 113 18.85 1.27 -11.31
CA LEU A 113 17.75 2.20 -11.65
C LEU A 113 16.89 1.67 -12.80
N LEU A 114 17.49 1.00 -13.79
CA LEU A 114 16.75 0.43 -14.93
C LEU A 114 15.79 -0.68 -14.49
N PHE A 115 16.14 -1.43 -13.45
CA PHE A 115 15.28 -2.49 -12.90
C PHE A 115 14.15 -1.96 -12.01
N LEU A 116 14.34 -0.79 -11.37
CA LEU A 116 13.33 -0.21 -10.49
C LEU A 116 12.10 0.29 -11.25
N ASP A 117 12.27 0.70 -12.51
CA ASP A 117 11.17 1.19 -13.36
C ASP A 117 10.28 0.07 -13.92
N SER A 118 10.78 -1.17 -13.95
CA SER A 118 10.05 -2.34 -14.51
C SER A 118 9.14 -3.04 -13.48
N SER A 119 9.15 -2.60 -12.23
CA SER A 119 8.56 -3.34 -11.09
C SER A 119 7.10 -2.95 -10.80
N ASP A 120 6.22 -3.04 -11.81
CA ASP A 120 4.76 -3.01 -11.62
C ASP A 120 4.09 -4.38 -11.91
N SER A 121 4.87 -5.46 -11.97
CA SER A 121 4.37 -6.80 -12.28
C SER A 121 5.03 -7.85 -11.39
N VAL A 122 4.21 -8.75 -10.84
CA VAL A 122 4.53 -9.94 -10.04
C VAL A 122 4.74 -9.70 -8.52
N VAL A 123 3.60 -9.63 -7.82
CA VAL A 123 3.51 -10.09 -6.43
C VAL A 123 3.69 -11.62 -6.44
N SER A 124 4.85 -12.11 -6.02
CA SER A 124 4.98 -13.45 -5.46
C SER A 124 5.20 -13.31 -3.96
N SER A 125 4.12 -13.57 -3.22
CA SER A 125 4.17 -13.79 -1.78
C SER A 125 4.94 -15.08 -1.48
N PRO A 126 5.71 -15.18 -0.39
CA PRO A 126 6.10 -16.48 0.14
C PRO A 126 4.83 -17.18 0.64
N GLU A 127 4.52 -18.35 0.07
CA GLU A 127 3.47 -19.24 0.57
C GLU A 127 3.87 -19.79 1.94
N GLU A 128 3.19 -19.36 2.98
CA GLU A 128 3.00 -20.19 4.16
C GLU A 128 1.91 -21.22 3.86
N VAL A 129 2.31 -22.49 3.85
CA VAL A 129 1.46 -23.67 3.74
C VAL A 129 0.29 -23.57 4.72
N ARG A 130 -0.94 -23.54 4.19
CA ARG A 130 -2.16 -23.78 4.98
C ARG A 130 -2.94 -24.96 4.39
N PRO A 131 -3.58 -25.79 5.23
CA PRO A 131 -4.23 -27.01 4.78
C PRO A 131 -5.55 -26.73 4.06
N ILE A 132 -5.78 -27.56 3.06
CA ILE A 132 -6.95 -27.63 2.18
C ILE A 132 -8.25 -27.75 3.00
N ILE A 133 -9.19 -26.84 2.77
CA ILE A 133 -10.61 -27.08 3.02
C ILE A 133 -11.34 -26.89 1.69
N ASN A 134 -11.82 -28.00 1.14
CA ASN A 134 -12.74 -28.08 0.01
C ASN A 134 -14.09 -27.45 0.37
N VAL A 135 -14.51 -26.41 -0.36
CA VAL A 135 -15.95 -26.16 -0.61
C VAL A 135 -16.15 -25.55 -2.01
N SER A 136 -16.57 -26.43 -2.91
CA SER A 136 -17.56 -26.30 -3.99
C SER A 136 -17.71 -25.01 -4.85
N GLN A 137 -17.57 -25.28 -6.16
CA GLN A 137 -18.32 -24.78 -7.33
C GLN A 137 -17.84 -23.50 -8.04
N CYS A 138 -17.01 -23.73 -9.07
CA CYS A 138 -17.04 -22.98 -10.33
C CYS A 138 -18.01 -23.69 -11.29
N SER A 139 -18.93 -22.94 -11.89
CA SER A 139 -19.57 -23.31 -13.15
C SER A 139 -19.02 -22.41 -14.27
N PRO A 140 -18.70 -22.96 -15.45
CA PRO A 140 -18.31 -22.18 -16.61
C PRO A 140 -19.52 -21.93 -17.55
N THR A 141 -19.41 -20.84 -18.31
CA THR A 141 -20.14 -20.47 -19.55
C THR A 141 -21.62 -20.04 -19.44
N ALA A 142 -21.91 -18.82 -19.91
CA ALA A 142 -23.08 -18.54 -20.74
C ALA A 142 -22.96 -17.15 -21.40
N ASN A 143 -23.17 -17.14 -22.72
CA ASN A 143 -23.38 -16.01 -23.62
C ASN A 143 -23.91 -14.73 -22.96
N ASN A 144 -23.20 -13.61 -23.20
CA ASN A 144 -23.64 -12.25 -22.88
C ASN A 144 -24.85 -11.88 -23.76
N MET A 145 -26.05 -12.29 -23.33
CA MET A 145 -27.29 -11.70 -23.82
C MET A 145 -27.53 -10.43 -22.99
N VAL A 146 -27.16 -9.29 -23.57
CA VAL A 146 -27.40 -7.98 -22.98
C VAL A 146 -28.91 -7.74 -22.97
N ASP A 147 -29.49 -7.56 -21.77
CA ASP A 147 -30.89 -7.16 -21.63
C ASP A 147 -30.96 -5.63 -21.78
N PRO A 148 -31.58 -5.10 -22.86
CA PRO A 148 -31.67 -3.66 -23.06
C PRO A 148 -32.59 -2.95 -22.04
N SER A 149 -33.28 -3.69 -21.17
CA SER A 149 -34.14 -3.13 -20.12
C SER A 149 -33.38 -2.83 -18.82
N ASP A 150 -32.15 -3.36 -18.66
CA ASP A 150 -31.38 -3.25 -17.43
C ASP A 150 -30.24 -2.22 -17.55
N ILE A 151 -30.58 -0.95 -17.28
CA ILE A 151 -29.65 0.19 -17.30
C ILE A 151 -28.46 0.02 -16.33
N LEU A 152 -28.57 -0.85 -15.31
CA LEU A 152 -27.48 -1.06 -14.35
C LEU A 152 -26.27 -1.76 -14.98
N GLN A 153 -26.46 -2.46 -16.11
CA GLN A 153 -25.36 -3.13 -16.83
C GLN A 153 -24.42 -2.13 -17.53
N LEU A 154 -24.91 -0.92 -17.84
CA LEU A 154 -24.13 0.15 -18.50
C LEU A 154 -23.28 0.99 -17.55
N LEU A 155 -23.46 0.83 -16.23
CA LEU A 155 -22.78 1.68 -15.22
C LEU A 155 -21.47 1.09 -14.70
N ASN A 156 -21.12 -0.14 -15.10
CA ASN A 156 -19.92 -0.84 -14.60
C ASN A 156 -18.75 -0.85 -15.59
N ASP A 157 -18.95 -0.40 -16.83
CA ASP A 157 -17.86 -0.28 -17.82
C ASP A 157 -17.45 1.20 -17.93
N HIS A 158 -16.43 1.59 -17.17
CA HIS A 158 -15.76 2.90 -17.24
C HIS A 158 -14.23 2.74 -17.25
#